data_AF-A0A3M4AIT1-F1
#
_entry.id   AF-A0A3M4AIT1-F1
#
_cell.length_a   1.000
_cell.length_b   1.000
_cell.length_c   1.000
_cell.angle_alpha   90.00
_cell.angle_beta   90.00
_cell.angle_gamma   90.00
#
_symmetry.space_group_name_H-M   'P 1'
#
loop_
_entity.id
_entity.type
_entity.pdbx_description
1 polymer ?
#
loop_
_entity_poly.entity_id
_entity_poly.type
_entity_poly.pdbx_seq_one_letter_code
_entity_poly.pdbx_strand_id
1 'polypeptide(L)'
;MMPPTRPTPSQEGADMPRTLIRKNPSNFKTLPLHVEATPEGLSYQSVGMPLNFAQTLQRRKPVEVADPERFALELANLGVSVRLTLHWQNKDYWVLVRQRRQDRGDVVLKLISGYVPAHELNL
;
A
#
# COMPACT_ATOMS: atom_id res chain seq x y z
N MET A 1 -16.41 57.75 -29.61
CA MET A 1 -15.78 56.43 -29.85
C MET A 1 -14.94 56.11 -28.61
N MET A 2 -15.41 55.22 -27.74
CA MET A 2 -14.71 54.81 -26.51
C MET A 2 -13.68 53.71 -26.85
N PRO A 3 -12.50 53.65 -26.20
CA PRO A 3 -11.60 52.52 -26.39
C PRO A 3 -12.14 51.28 -25.63
N PRO A 4 -11.92 50.05 -26.12
CA PRO A 4 -12.32 48.85 -25.40
C PRO A 4 -11.37 48.59 -24.22
N THR A 5 -11.96 48.31 -23.06
CA THR A 5 -11.29 47.79 -21.87
C THR A 5 -10.74 46.39 -22.14
N ARG A 6 -9.45 46.19 -21.91
CA ARG A 6 -8.78 44.88 -21.99
C ARG A 6 -9.24 44.04 -20.79
N PRO A 7 -9.72 42.79 -20.95
CA PRO A 7 -10.00 41.93 -19.81
C PRO A 7 -8.69 41.40 -19.21
N THR A 8 -8.57 41.50 -17.90
CA THR A 8 -7.49 40.91 -17.09
C THR A 8 -7.59 39.37 -17.16
N PRO A 9 -6.50 38.61 -17.39
CA PRO A 9 -6.56 37.17 -17.27
C PRO A 9 -6.63 36.79 -15.79
N SER A 10 -7.72 36.11 -15.39
CA SER A 10 -7.83 35.45 -14.10
C SER A 10 -6.93 34.21 -14.09
N GLN A 11 -5.68 34.36 -13.63
CA GLN A 11 -4.91 33.22 -13.14
C GLN A 11 -5.27 33.02 -11.67
N GLU A 12 -5.88 31.88 -11.37
CA GLU A 12 -5.53 30.97 -10.27
C GLU A 12 -6.65 29.92 -10.14
N GLY A 13 -6.74 29.05 -11.14
CA GLY A 13 -7.12 27.67 -10.85
C GLY A 13 -5.96 27.07 -10.09
N ALA A 14 -5.94 27.24 -8.77
CA ALA A 14 -5.07 26.44 -7.91
C ALA A 14 -5.29 24.98 -8.31
N ASP A 15 -4.24 24.32 -8.80
CA ASP A 15 -4.24 22.92 -9.17
C ASP A 15 -4.53 22.11 -7.91
N MET A 16 -5.81 21.99 -7.57
CA MET A 16 -6.26 21.26 -6.42
C MET A 16 -5.86 19.80 -6.66
N PRO A 17 -5.14 19.16 -5.71
CA PRO A 17 -4.67 17.80 -5.89
C PRO A 17 -5.86 16.91 -6.22
N ARG A 18 -5.96 16.55 -7.49
CA ARG A 18 -7.09 15.79 -8.01
C ARG A 18 -6.85 14.37 -7.55
N THR A 19 -7.67 13.90 -6.61
CA THR A 19 -7.60 12.52 -6.15
C THR A 19 -7.98 11.62 -7.34
N LEU A 20 -6.97 11.07 -8.01
CA LEU A 20 -7.16 10.27 -9.22
C LEU A 20 -7.90 8.96 -8.92
N ILE A 21 -7.72 8.42 -7.70
CA ILE A 21 -8.32 7.16 -7.28
C ILE A 21 -8.66 7.24 -5.79
N ARG A 22 -9.92 6.98 -5.44
CA ARG A 22 -10.34 6.69 -4.06
C ARG A 22 -10.86 5.25 -4.03
N LYS A 23 -10.06 4.30 -3.54
CA LYS A 23 -10.55 2.94 -3.31
C LYS A 23 -11.49 2.97 -2.11
N ASN A 24 -12.75 2.57 -2.30
CA ASN A 24 -13.68 2.41 -1.19
C ASN A 24 -13.15 1.30 -0.27
N PRO A 25 -12.87 1.56 1.02
CA PRO A 25 -12.37 0.54 1.95
C PRO A 25 -13.30 -0.67 2.06
N SER A 26 -14.61 -0.49 1.82
CA SER A 26 -15.60 -1.57 1.79
C SER A 26 -15.37 -2.57 0.64
N ASN A 27 -14.65 -2.17 -0.40
CA ASN A 27 -14.26 -3.04 -1.51
C ASN A 27 -13.03 -3.90 -1.17
N PHE A 28 -12.36 -3.62 -0.05
CA PHE A 28 -11.24 -4.46 0.38
C PHE A 28 -11.76 -5.82 0.83
N LYS A 29 -11.34 -6.84 0.09
CA LYS A 29 -11.48 -8.25 0.44
C LYS A 29 -10.14 -8.93 0.26
N THR A 30 -9.81 -9.80 1.19
CA THR A 30 -8.58 -10.60 1.16
C THR A 30 -8.91 -12.02 1.58
N LEU A 31 -8.31 -13.00 0.91
CA LEU A 31 -8.39 -14.38 1.34
C LEU A 31 -7.28 -14.64 2.36
N PRO A 32 -7.58 -15.29 3.49
CA PRO A 32 -6.55 -15.88 4.32
C PRO A 32 -5.66 -16.82 3.51
N LEU A 33 -4.38 -16.89 3.88
CA LEU A 33 -3.38 -17.68 3.18
C LEU A 33 -2.71 -18.62 4.16
N HIS A 34 -2.60 -19.90 3.80
CA HIS A 34 -1.54 -20.75 4.33
C HIS A 34 -0.25 -20.41 3.58
N VAL A 35 0.80 -20.06 4.32
CA VAL A 35 2.11 -19.70 3.77
C VAL A 35 3.13 -20.67 4.29
N GLU A 36 3.87 -21.29 3.36
CA GLU A 36 4.99 -22.16 3.68
C GLU A 36 6.28 -21.56 3.10
N ALA A 37 7.29 -21.41 3.95
CA ALA A 37 8.63 -21.00 3.58
C ALA A 37 9.57 -22.21 3.63
N THR A 38 10.35 -22.33 2.58
CA THR A 38 11.41 -23.32 2.40
C THR A 38 12.66 -22.61 1.87
N PRO A 39 13.86 -23.24 1.92
CA PRO A 39 15.05 -22.70 1.29
C PRO A 39 14.88 -22.39 -0.20
N GLU A 40 13.98 -23.09 -0.88
CA GLU A 40 13.69 -22.92 -2.30
C GLU A 40 12.76 -21.73 -2.60
N GLY A 41 11.96 -21.30 -1.61
CA GLY A 41 11.08 -20.15 -1.74
C GLY A 41 9.83 -20.20 -0.85
N LEU A 42 8.89 -19.31 -1.17
CA LEU A 42 7.58 -19.20 -0.51
C LEU A 42 6.50 -19.83 -1.38
N SER A 43 5.66 -20.67 -0.77
CA SER A 43 4.41 -21.16 -1.35
C SER A 43 3.22 -20.53 -0.63
N TYR A 44 2.12 -20.34 -1.38
CA TYR A 44 0.89 -19.73 -0.87
C TYR A 44 -0.29 -20.60 -1.26
N GLN A 45 -1.23 -20.76 -0.33
CA GLN A 45 -2.51 -21.41 -0.60
C GLN A 45 -3.64 -20.59 0.03
N SER A 46 -4.63 -20.20 -0.77
CA SER A 46 -5.85 -19.55 -0.27
C SER A 46 -6.65 -20.51 0.61
N VAL A 47 -7.06 -20.05 1.78
CA VAL A 47 -7.85 -20.84 2.75
C VAL A 47 -9.01 -20.05 3.32
N GLY A 48 -10.11 -20.74 3.64
CA GLY A 48 -11.26 -20.16 4.31
C GLY A 48 -12.05 -19.14 3.48
N MET A 49 -12.69 -18.19 4.16
CA MET A 49 -13.60 -17.20 3.56
C MET A 49 -12.95 -15.82 3.44
N PRO A 50 -13.31 -15.01 2.42
CA PRO A 50 -12.81 -13.65 2.28
C PRO A 50 -13.09 -12.77 3.51
N LEU A 51 -12.06 -12.08 3.99
CA LEU A 51 -12.12 -11.13 5.10
C LEU A 51 -12.20 -9.70 4.59
N ASN A 52 -12.97 -8.86 5.29
CA ASN A 52 -12.93 -7.41 5.12
C ASN A 52 -11.87 -6.76 6.04
N PHE A 53 -11.64 -5.46 5.86
CA PHE A 53 -10.63 -4.73 6.62
C PHE A 53 -10.85 -4.77 8.14
N ALA A 54 -12.09 -4.60 8.61
CA ALA A 54 -12.41 -4.65 10.03
C ALA A 54 -12.10 -6.02 10.65
N GLN A 55 -12.42 -7.10 9.93
CA GLN A 55 -12.12 -8.47 10.35
C GLN A 55 -10.60 -8.73 10.39
N THR A 56 -9.84 -8.21 9.42
CA THR A 56 -8.36 -8.32 9.46
C THR A 56 -7.77 -7.57 10.66
N LEU A 57 -8.30 -6.39 11.00
CA LEU A 57 -7.82 -5.60 12.13
C LEU A 57 -8.12 -6.29 13.47
N GLN A 58 -9.29 -6.91 13.61
CA GLN A 58 -9.67 -7.68 14.79
C GLN A 58 -8.79 -8.91 15.01
N ARG A 59 -8.30 -9.53 13.93
CA ARG A 59 -7.42 -10.71 13.98
C ARG A 59 -5.93 -10.36 14.11
N ARG A 60 -5.59 -9.07 14.15
CA ARG A 60 -4.20 -8.61 14.17
C ARG A 60 -3.52 -9.03 15.47
N LYS A 61 -2.57 -9.94 15.35
CA LYS A 61 -1.67 -10.37 16.43
C LYS A 61 -0.24 -10.47 15.90
N PRO A 62 0.78 -10.24 16.74
CA PRO A 62 2.14 -10.64 16.42
C PRO A 62 2.19 -12.14 16.12
N VAL A 63 3.04 -12.52 15.17
CA VAL A 63 3.36 -13.91 14.88
C VAL A 63 4.85 -14.09 15.13
N GLU A 64 5.20 -15.09 15.90
CA GLU A 64 6.58 -15.51 16.11
C GLU A 64 6.85 -16.74 15.24
N VAL A 65 7.99 -16.71 14.56
CA VAL A 65 8.45 -17.80 13.70
C VAL A 65 9.82 -18.21 14.21
N ALA A 66 9.98 -19.49 14.55
CA ALA A 66 11.23 -20.01 15.10
C ALA A 66 12.37 -19.98 14.08
N ASP A 67 12.08 -20.30 12.82
CA ASP A 67 13.01 -20.28 11.70
C ASP A 67 12.40 -19.47 10.53
N PRO A 68 12.86 -18.22 10.28
CA PRO A 68 12.36 -17.40 9.18
C PRO A 68 12.61 -17.99 7.78
N GLU A 69 13.51 -18.95 7.63
CA GLU A 69 13.78 -19.63 6.36
C GLU A 69 12.91 -20.91 6.21
N ARG A 70 12.29 -21.38 7.29
CA ARG A 70 11.50 -22.62 7.33
C ARG A 70 10.29 -22.51 8.26
N PHE A 71 9.13 -22.16 7.71
CA PHE A 71 7.91 -22.01 8.51
C PHE A 71 6.66 -22.36 7.72
N ALA A 72 5.59 -22.72 8.44
CA ALA A 72 4.25 -22.88 7.88
C ALA A 72 3.23 -22.23 8.82
N LEU A 73 2.44 -21.27 8.32
CA LEU A 73 1.43 -20.58 9.13
C LEU A 73 0.30 -19.97 8.30
N GLU A 74 -0.85 -19.77 8.96
CA GLU A 74 -1.99 -19.07 8.38
C GLU A 74 -1.95 -17.56 8.66
N LEU A 75 -2.05 -16.77 7.60
CA LEU A 75 -2.09 -15.32 7.62
C LEU A 75 -3.43 -14.79 7.13
N ALA A 76 -3.92 -13.70 7.73
CA ALA A 76 -5.18 -13.09 7.32
C ALA A 76 -5.11 -12.34 5.97
N ASN A 77 -3.90 -11.92 5.58
CA ASN A 77 -3.61 -11.15 4.39
C ASN A 77 -2.09 -11.15 4.10
N LEU A 78 -1.71 -10.92 2.84
CA LEU A 78 -0.33 -10.72 2.43
C LEU A 78 -0.11 -9.27 1.96
N GLY A 79 0.69 -8.52 2.70
CA GLY A 79 1.17 -7.20 2.30
C GLY A 79 2.65 -7.26 1.97
N VAL A 80 3.04 -6.64 0.86
CA VAL A 80 4.45 -6.50 0.46
C VAL A 80 4.89 -5.06 0.69
N SER A 81 6.10 -4.90 1.20
CA SER A 81 6.77 -3.61 1.31
C SER A 81 8.13 -3.70 0.64
N VAL A 82 8.49 -2.68 -0.13
CA VAL A 82 9.77 -2.60 -0.83
C VAL A 82 10.59 -1.46 -0.25
N ARG A 83 11.86 -1.75 0.05
CA ARG A 83 12.89 -0.73 0.31
C ARG A 83 13.67 -0.51 -0.98
N LEU A 84 13.50 0.65 -1.59
CA LEU A 84 14.30 1.08 -2.73
C LEU A 84 15.48 1.92 -2.25
N THR A 85 16.68 1.54 -2.67
CA THR A 85 17.90 2.32 -2.48
C THR A 85 18.28 2.97 -3.81
N LEU A 86 18.29 4.29 -3.86
CA LEU A 86 18.79 5.08 -4.98
C LEU A 86 20.26 5.41 -4.73
N HIS A 87 21.14 4.89 -5.57
CA HIS A 87 22.54 5.30 -5.60
C HIS A 87 22.70 6.50 -6.55
N TRP A 88 23.06 7.65 -6.00
CA TRP A 88 23.22 8.89 -6.77
C TRP A 88 24.36 9.75 -6.22
N GLN A 89 25.26 10.22 -7.10
CA GLN A 89 26.44 11.02 -6.72
C GLN A 89 27.25 10.40 -5.57
N ASN A 90 27.52 9.09 -5.66
CA ASN A 90 28.31 8.34 -4.68
C ASN A 90 27.71 8.34 -3.26
N LYS A 91 26.38 8.43 -3.17
CA LYS A 91 25.59 8.35 -1.94
C LYS A 91 24.37 7.47 -2.14
N ASP A 92 23.98 6.78 -1.07
CA ASP A 92 22.76 5.99 -1.03
C ASP A 92 21.62 6.77 -0.38
N TYR A 93 20.48 6.78 -1.05
CA TYR A 93 19.24 7.39 -0.59
C TYR A 93 18.15 6.34 -0.47
N TRP A 94 17.38 6.38 0.60
CA TRP A 94 16.15 5.59 0.67
C TRP A 94 14.99 6.34 0.06
N VAL A 95 14.26 5.68 -0.81
CA VAL A 95 13.04 6.23 -1.39
C VAL A 95 11.86 5.88 -0.48
N LEU A 96 11.19 6.90 0.03
CA LEU A 96 10.01 6.79 0.89
C LEU A 96 8.81 7.49 0.25
N VAL A 97 7.62 7.03 0.59
CA VAL A 97 6.35 7.64 0.18
C VAL A 97 5.81 8.49 1.30
N ARG A 98 5.41 9.73 0.98
CA ARG A 98 4.69 10.62 1.89
C ARG A 98 3.21 10.28 1.87
N GLN A 99 2.63 9.94 3.02
CA GLN A 99 1.19 9.78 3.19
C GLN A 99 0.64 10.87 4.12
N ARG A 100 -0.34 11.63 3.64
CA ARG A 100 -1.14 12.53 4.48
C ARG A 100 -2.36 11.75 4.99
N ARG A 101 -2.54 11.69 6.32
CA ARG A 101 -3.65 10.99 6.95
C ARG A 101 -4.70 11.99 7.38
N GLN A 102 -5.79 12.08 6.63
CA GLN A 102 -6.83 13.09 6.87
C GLN A 102 -7.54 12.85 8.22
N ASP A 103 -7.67 11.59 8.62
CA ASP A 103 -8.24 11.16 9.91
C ASP A 103 -7.38 11.57 11.12
N ARG A 104 -6.08 11.79 10.93
CA ARG A 104 -5.14 12.17 12.00
C ARG A 104 -4.53 13.56 11.86
N GLY A 105 -4.78 14.24 10.75
CA GLY A 105 -4.25 15.58 10.47
C GLY A 105 -2.73 15.65 10.24
N ASP A 106 -2.05 14.50 10.11
CA ASP A 106 -0.59 14.42 10.07
C ASP A 106 -0.05 13.88 8.74
N VAL A 107 1.29 13.87 8.66
CA VAL A 107 2.06 13.38 7.51
C VAL A 107 3.05 12.35 8.03
N VAL A 108 3.05 11.18 7.41
CA VAL A 108 4.01 10.10 7.70
C VAL A 108 4.81 9.75 6.45
N LEU A 109 6.06 9.34 6.66
CA LEU A 109 6.87 8.68 5.65
C LEU A 109 6.77 7.18 5.85
N LYS A 110 6.62 6.43 4.76
CA LYS A 110 6.54 4.97 4.79
C LYS A 110 7.24 4.36 3.58
N LEU A 111 7.60 3.08 3.71
CA LEU A 111 8.00 2.28 2.55
C LEU A 111 6.86 2.18 1.54
N ILE A 112 7.23 2.02 0.27
CA ILE A 112 6.29 1.65 -0.78
C ILE A 112 5.72 0.28 -0.40
N SER A 113 4.41 0.22 -0.23
CA SER A 113 3.74 -0.95 0.31
C SER A 113 2.35 -1.11 -0.29
N GLY A 114 1.91 -2.36 -0.43
CA GLY A 114 0.63 -2.70 -1.03
C GLY A 114 0.22 -4.15 -0.75
N TYR A 115 -1.03 -4.46 -1.12
CA TYR A 115 -1.52 -5.83 -1.16
C TYR A 115 -1.33 -6.41 -2.54
N VAL A 116 -1.00 -7.70 -2.61
CA VAL A 116 -0.85 -8.44 -3.86
C VAL A 116 -2.22 -8.99 -4.27
N PRO A 117 -2.70 -8.73 -5.50
CA PRO A 117 -3.89 -9.39 -6.04
C PRO A 117 -3.70 -10.91 -6.08
N ALA A 118 -4.74 -11.68 -5.73
CA ALA A 118 -4.65 -13.16 -5.68
C ALA A 118 -4.17 -13.78 -7.00
N HIS A 119 -4.61 -13.25 -8.15
CA HIS A 119 -4.22 -13.76 -9.46
C HIS A 119 -2.72 -13.57 -9.78
N GLU A 120 -2.03 -12.62 -9.14
CA GLU A 120 -0.58 -12.45 -9.31
C GLU A 120 0.23 -13.52 -8.54
N LEU A 121 -0.41 -14.22 -7.61
CA LEU A 121 0.18 -15.30 -6.81
C LEU A 121 -0.17 -16.69 -7.35
N ASN A 122 -0.80 -16.78 -8.53
CA ASN A 122 -1.39 -18.02 -9.07
C ASN A 122 -2.36 -18.72 -8.10
N LEU A 123 -3.09 -17.93 -7.30
CA LEU A 123 -4.10 -18.36 -6.34
C LEU A 123 -5.52 -18.27 -6.89
#